data_AF-A0A9K3KW05-F1
#
_entry.id   AF-A0A9K3KW05-F1
#
_cell.length_a   1.000
_cell.length_b   1.000
_cell.length_c   1.000
_cell.angle_alpha   90.00
_cell.angle_beta   90.00
_cell.angle_gamma   90.00
#
_symmetry.space_group_name_H-M   'P 1'
#
loop_
_entity.id
_entity.type
_entity.pdbx_description
1 polymer ?
#
loop_
_entity_poly.entity_id
_entity_poly.type
_entity_poly.pdbx_seq_one_letter_code
_entity_poly.pdbx_strand_id
1 'polypeptide(L)'
;MGGWMDGWMDGWMDGWMDGWMDGWMDGWMDGWMDGWMDGWMDGWMDGWMDGWMDGWMDGWMDGWMDGWMDGWMDGWMDEWMDGWMDGWMDGWMDGWMDVGYPLRVISRISH
;
A
#
# COMPACT_ATOMS: atom_id res chain seq x y z
N MET A 1 7.38 42.66 -69.35
CA MET A 1 7.20 41.20 -69.29
C MET A 1 8.13 40.50 -68.28
N GLY A 2 9.04 41.20 -67.57
CA GLY A 2 9.88 40.57 -66.53
C GLY A 2 9.21 40.45 -65.15
N GLY A 3 8.68 41.55 -64.62
CA GLY A 3 8.22 41.60 -63.21
C GLY A 3 7.00 40.74 -62.83
N TRP A 4 6.33 40.08 -63.77
CA TRP A 4 5.26 39.11 -63.44
C TRP A 4 5.81 37.72 -63.15
N MET A 5 6.93 37.33 -63.76
CA MET A 5 7.60 36.06 -63.44
C MET A 5 8.36 36.19 -62.12
N ASP A 6 9.02 37.33 -61.90
CA ASP A 6 9.78 37.59 -60.68
C ASP A 6 8.86 37.62 -59.45
N GLY A 7 7.76 38.39 -59.48
CA GLY A 7 6.83 38.46 -58.35
C GLY A 7 6.05 37.16 -58.07
N TRP A 8 5.92 36.28 -59.07
CA TRP A 8 5.28 34.98 -58.88
C TRP A 8 6.25 33.93 -58.32
N MET A 9 7.53 33.96 -58.73
CA MET A 9 8.57 33.12 -58.11
C MET A 9 8.84 33.55 -56.67
N ASP A 10 8.93 34.85 -56.40
CA ASP A 10 9.20 35.39 -55.06
C ASP A 10 8.05 35.05 -54.10
N GLY A 11 6.80 35.34 -54.49
CA GLY A 11 5.64 35.04 -53.63
C GLY A 11 5.41 33.54 -53.39
N TRP A 12 5.82 32.68 -54.32
CA TRP A 12 5.72 31.23 -54.15
C TRP A 12 6.86 30.66 -53.31
N MET A 13 8.09 31.17 -53.47
CA MET A 13 9.21 30.80 -52.60
C MET A 13 8.98 31.26 -51.16
N ASP A 14 8.56 32.50 -50.96
CA ASP A 14 8.34 33.05 -49.62
C ASP A 14 7.18 32.32 -48.92
N GLY A 15 6.03 32.18 -49.58
CA GLY A 15 4.88 31.48 -48.98
C GLY A 15 5.12 30.00 -48.70
N TRP A 16 5.97 29.34 -49.49
CA TRP A 16 6.32 27.94 -49.26
C TRP A 16 7.42 27.77 -48.19
N MET A 17 8.44 28.64 -48.17
CA MET A 17 9.46 28.62 -47.11
C MET A 17 8.85 28.97 -45.76
N ASP A 18 8.05 30.04 -45.68
CA ASP A 18 7.45 30.49 -44.42
C ASP A 18 6.45 29.46 -43.92
N GLY A 19 5.53 29.00 -44.77
CA GLY A 19 4.52 28.01 -44.37
C GLY A 19 5.10 26.65 -44.00
N TRP A 20 6.20 26.24 -44.62
CA TRP A 20 6.87 24.97 -44.29
C TRP A 20 7.79 25.10 -43.08
N MET A 21 8.54 26.20 -42.93
CA MET A 21 9.35 26.43 -41.73
C MET A 21 8.46 26.60 -40.51
N ASP A 22 7.44 27.46 -40.56
CA ASP A 22 6.57 27.72 -39.41
C ASP A 22 5.78 26.45 -39.05
N GLY A 23 5.15 25.80 -40.02
CA GLY A 23 4.36 24.60 -39.75
C GLY A 23 5.17 23.40 -39.25
N TRP A 24 6.40 23.24 -39.75
CA TRP A 24 7.27 22.14 -39.29
C TRP A 24 7.93 22.47 -37.96
N MET A 25 8.36 23.71 -37.75
CA MET A 25 9.02 24.14 -36.54
C MET A 25 8.02 24.20 -35.37
N ASP A 26 6.85 24.78 -35.56
CA ASP A 26 5.80 24.81 -34.54
C ASP A 26 5.27 23.40 -34.25
N GLY A 27 4.91 22.63 -35.29
CA GLY A 27 4.34 21.30 -35.09
C GLY A 27 5.31 20.28 -34.47
N TRP A 28 6.60 20.38 -34.79
CA TRP A 28 7.62 19.50 -34.20
C TRP A 28 8.00 19.96 -32.80
N MET A 29 8.13 21.27 -32.57
CA MET A 29 8.52 21.82 -31.28
C MET A 29 7.38 21.64 -30.26
N ASP A 30 6.14 21.95 -30.60
CA ASP A 30 4.98 21.75 -29.73
C ASP A 30 4.74 20.25 -29.49
N GLY A 31 4.68 19.43 -30.55
CA GLY A 31 4.37 18.01 -30.41
C GLY A 31 5.44 17.21 -29.65
N TRP A 32 6.71 17.58 -29.80
CA TRP A 32 7.80 16.92 -29.07
C TRP A 32 7.93 17.45 -27.65
N MET A 33 7.78 18.75 -27.44
CA MET A 33 7.91 19.37 -26.12
C MET A 33 6.72 19.01 -25.23
N ASP A 34 5.49 19.06 -25.73
CA ASP A 34 4.28 18.65 -25.00
C ASP A 34 4.28 17.14 -24.76
N GLY A 35 4.52 16.34 -25.81
CA GLY A 35 4.50 14.87 -25.66
C GLY A 35 5.59 14.33 -24.73
N TRP A 36 6.75 14.97 -24.70
CA TRP A 36 7.84 14.58 -23.80
C TRP A 36 7.67 15.15 -22.39
N MET A 37 7.24 16.40 -22.23
CA MET A 37 6.93 16.95 -20.90
C MET A 37 5.79 16.18 -20.26
N ASP A 38 4.64 16.05 -20.94
CA ASP A 38 3.46 15.40 -20.35
C ASP A 38 3.74 13.92 -20.10
N GLY A 39 4.29 13.20 -21.07
CA GLY A 39 4.54 11.76 -20.92
C GLY A 39 5.59 11.42 -19.85
N TRP A 40 6.63 12.25 -19.71
CA TRP A 40 7.67 12.01 -18.70
C TRP A 40 7.25 12.52 -17.33
N MET A 41 6.62 13.69 -17.27
CA MET A 41 6.19 14.31 -16.01
C MET A 41 5.02 13.53 -15.41
N ASP A 42 3.98 13.19 -16.19
CA ASP A 42 2.85 12.41 -15.69
C ASP A 42 3.28 10.98 -15.38
N GLY A 43 4.00 10.31 -16.28
CA GLY A 43 4.41 8.92 -16.08
C GLY A 43 5.37 8.72 -14.90
N TRP A 44 6.28 9.66 -14.67
CA TRP A 44 7.21 9.59 -13.54
C TRP A 44 6.57 10.05 -12.24
N MET A 45 5.76 11.10 -12.28
CA MET A 45 5.12 11.65 -11.09
C MET A 45 4.01 10.71 -10.60
N ASP A 46 3.14 10.21 -11.47
CA ASP A 46 2.10 9.24 -11.09
C ASP A 46 2.72 7.91 -10.66
N GLY A 47 3.64 7.35 -11.45
CA GLY A 47 4.23 6.05 -11.14
C GLY A 47 5.06 6.03 -9.85
N TRP A 48 5.75 7.13 -9.55
CA TRP A 48 6.54 7.24 -8.33
C TRP A 48 5.68 7.61 -7.12
N MET A 49 4.72 8.53 -7.30
CA MET A 49 3.84 8.96 -6.21
C MET A 49 2.87 7.86 -5.82
N ASP A 50 2.19 7.21 -6.77
CA ASP A 50 1.29 6.09 -6.48
C ASP A 50 2.05 4.88 -5.94
N GLY A 51 3.13 4.45 -6.63
CA GLY A 51 3.87 3.26 -6.22
C GLY A 51 4.55 3.39 -4.85
N TRP A 52 5.05 4.57 -4.51
CA TRP A 52 5.67 4.82 -3.22
C TRP A 52 4.64 5.05 -2.12
N MET A 53 3.59 5.81 -2.40
CA MET A 53 2.56 6.15 -1.43
C MET A 53 1.70 4.93 -1.10
N ASP A 54 1.24 4.16 -2.10
CA ASP A 54 0.47 2.93 -1.88
C ASP A 54 1.34 1.86 -1.22
N GLY A 55 2.54 1.60 -1.74
CA GLY A 55 3.41 0.56 -1.19
C GLY A 55 3.89 0.84 0.23
N TRP A 56 4.10 2.10 0.59
CA TRP A 56 4.51 2.48 1.95
C TRP A 56 3.31 2.55 2.89
N MET A 57 2.18 3.09 2.44
CA MET A 57 0.98 3.25 3.27
C MET A 57 0.32 1.90 3.54
N ASP A 58 0.15 1.04 2.54
CA ASP A 58 -0.42 -0.30 2.68
C ASP A 58 0.53 -1.19 3.48
N GLY A 59 1.82 -1.25 3.10
CA GLY A 59 2.79 -2.11 3.78
C GLY A 59 3.02 -1.73 5.24
N TRP A 60 2.95 -0.44 5.58
CA TRP A 60 3.10 0.04 6.95
C TRP A 60 1.79 -0.07 7.75
N MET A 61 0.63 0.27 7.19
CA MET A 61 -0.65 0.08 7.88
C MET A 61 -0.93 -1.39 8.11
N ASP A 62 -0.87 -2.24 7.09
CA ASP A 62 -1.19 -3.66 7.23
C ASP A 62 -0.18 -4.35 8.16
N GLY A 63 1.12 -4.16 7.92
CA GLY A 63 2.15 -4.80 8.74
C GLY A 63 2.15 -4.36 10.21
N TRP A 64 1.85 -3.09 10.49
CA TRP A 64 1.80 -2.58 11.86
C TRP A 64 0.48 -2.91 12.54
N MET A 65 -0.64 -2.77 11.82
CA MET A 65 -1.97 -3.00 12.37
C MET A 65 -2.22 -4.49 12.59
N ASP A 66 -1.90 -5.36 11.63
CA ASP A 66 -2.02 -6.81 11.78
C ASP A 66 -1.03 -7.31 12.84
N GLY A 67 0.24 -6.94 12.74
CA GLY A 67 1.26 -7.41 13.68
C GLY A 67 1.02 -6.97 15.13
N TRP A 68 0.50 -5.77 15.34
CA TRP A 68 0.17 -5.27 16.68
C TRP A 68 -1.15 -5.82 17.20
N MET A 69 -2.17 -5.90 16.35
CA MET A 69 -3.50 -6.37 16.73
C MET A 69 -3.49 -7.88 16.98
N ASP A 70 -2.88 -8.68 16.09
CA ASP A 70 -2.74 -10.12 16.28
C ASP A 70 -1.82 -10.43 17.46
N GLY A 71 -0.64 -9.80 17.53
CA GLY A 71 0.31 -10.07 18.62
C GLY A 71 -0.20 -9.68 20.01
N TRP A 72 -0.98 -8.59 20.11
CA TRP A 72 -1.56 -8.16 21.38
C TRP A 72 -2.82 -8.94 21.74
N MET A 73 -3.67 -9.24 20.76
CA MET A 73 -4.92 -9.95 21.00
C MET A 73 -4.67 -11.43 21.27
N ASP A 74 -3.79 -12.09 20.50
CA ASP A 74 -3.41 -13.49 20.73
C ASP A 74 -2.63 -13.62 22.05
N GLY A 75 -1.61 -12.78 22.27
CA GLY A 75 -0.82 -12.84 23.50
C GLY A 75 -1.64 -12.58 24.76
N TRP A 76 -2.56 -11.61 24.74
CA TRP A 76 -3.41 -11.34 25.90
C TRP A 76 -4.51 -12.38 26.09
N MET A 77 -5.06 -12.92 25.00
CA MET A 77 -6.10 -13.94 25.07
C MET A 77 -5.55 -15.29 25.50
N ASP A 78 -4.38 -15.69 25.01
CA ASP A 78 -3.69 -16.92 25.41
C ASP A 78 -3.28 -16.83 26.88
N GLU A 79 -2.61 -15.76 27.29
CA GLU A 79 -2.08 -15.65 28.66
C GLU A 79 -3.20 -15.48 29.71
N TRP A 80 -4.33 -14.90 29.33
CA TRP A 80 -5.51 -14.81 30.19
C TRP A 80 -6.33 -16.10 30.22
N MET A 81 -6.53 -16.78 29.07
CA MET A 81 -7.20 -18.08 29.04
C MET A 81 -6.38 -19.15 29.76
N ASP A 82 -5.10 -19.29 29.42
CA ASP A 82 -4.23 -20.32 30.00
C ASP A 82 -4.02 -20.04 31.49
N GLY A 83 -3.68 -18.80 31.87
CA GLY A 83 -3.49 -18.44 33.27
C GLY A 83 -4.75 -18.62 34.12
N TRP A 84 -5.94 -18.40 33.56
CA TRP A 84 -7.21 -18.59 34.28
C TRP A 84 -7.64 -20.07 34.31
N MET A 85 -7.51 -20.81 33.20
CA MET A 85 -7.80 -22.25 33.16
C MET A 85 -6.87 -23.03 34.06
N ASP A 86 -5.56 -22.79 33.96
CA ASP A 86 -4.55 -23.48 34.76
C ASP A 86 -4.68 -23.11 36.23
N GLY A 87 -4.78 -21.81 36.55
CA GLY A 87 -4.95 -21.36 37.94
C GLY A 87 -6.24 -21.85 38.60
N TRP A 88 -7.33 -21.99 37.83
CA TRP A 88 -8.59 -22.51 38.34
C TRP A 88 -8.59 -24.04 38.43
N MET A 89 -8.05 -24.76 37.44
CA MET A 89 -7.91 -26.22 37.50
C MET A 89 -6.98 -26.65 38.63
N ASP A 90 -5.81 -26.03 38.73
CA ASP A 90 -4.81 -26.35 39.75
C ASP A 90 -5.34 -25.98 41.14
N GLY A 91 -5.89 -24.78 41.31
CA GLY A 91 -6.45 -24.37 42.60
C GLY A 91 -7.65 -25.21 43.06
N TRP A 92 -8.48 -25.67 42.11
CA TRP A 92 -9.63 -26.53 42.44
C TRP A 92 -9.20 -27.97 42.68
N MET A 93 -8.26 -28.52 41.91
CA MET A 93 -7.68 -29.85 42.14
C MET A 93 -6.93 -29.90 43.46
N ASP A 94 -6.07 -28.93 43.75
CA ASP A 94 -5.31 -28.84 44.99
C ASP A 94 -6.23 -28.67 46.20
N GLY A 95 -7.25 -27.79 46.11
CA GLY A 95 -8.23 -27.61 47.17
C GLY A 95 -9.11 -28.84 47.42
N TRP A 96 -9.48 -29.57 46.36
CA TRP A 96 -10.21 -30.84 46.50
C TRP A 96 -9.35 -31.97 47.05
N MET A 97 -8.08 -32.01 46.68
CA MET A 97 -7.12 -32.94 47.24
C MET A 97 -6.89 -32.62 48.73
N ASP A 98 -6.62 -31.37 49.11
CA ASP A 98 -6.36 -31.00 50.51
C ASP A 98 -7.57 -31.14 51.46
N VAL A 99 -8.80 -30.90 50.97
CA VAL A 99 -10.01 -30.95 51.80
C VAL A 99 -10.74 -32.30 51.70
N GLY A 100 -10.48 -33.07 50.63
CA GLY A 100 -11.31 -34.19 50.18
C GLY A 100 -10.72 -35.60 50.34
N TYR A 101 -9.74 -35.82 51.22
CA TYR A 101 -9.48 -37.15 51.76
C TYR A 101 -10.13 -37.35 53.15
N PRO A 102 -11.46 -37.56 53.27
CA PRO A 102 -11.98 -38.17 54.48
C PRO A 102 -11.64 -39.67 54.43
N LEU A 103 -10.37 -40.04 54.67
CA LEU A 103 -9.99 -41.37 55.15
C LEU A 103 -10.51 -41.62 56.59
N ARG A 104 -11.75 -41.19 56.87
CA ARG A 104 -12.43 -41.33 58.16
C ARG A 104 -13.89 -41.75 58.05
N VAL A 105 -14.36 -42.26 56.91
CA VAL A 105 -15.77 -42.70 56.78
C VAL A 105 -15.98 -44.19 56.46
N ILE A 106 -14.96 -44.99 56.12
CA ILE A 106 -15.19 -46.42 55.79
C ILE A 106 -14.81 -47.42 56.91
N SER A 107 -14.55 -46.99 58.15
CA SER A 107 -14.25 -47.98 59.22
C SER A 107 -14.70 -47.58 60.63
N ARG A 108 -15.97 -47.17 60.80
CA ARG A 108 -16.54 -47.12 62.15
C ARG A 108 -18.07 -47.26 62.25
N ILE A 109 -18.69 -48.02 61.35
CA ILE A 109 -20.07 -48.52 61.50
C ILE A 109 -20.13 -50.02 61.14
N SER A 110 -19.16 -50.81 61.61
CA SER A 110 -19.21 -52.29 61.56
C SER A 110 -18.40 -52.94 62.68
N HIS A 111 -18.45 -52.38 63.89
CA HIS A 111 -18.25 -53.11 65.14
C HIS A 111 -19.09 -52.44 66.22
#